data_AF-A0A067RE32-F1
#
_entry.id   AF-A0A067RE32-F1
#
_cell.length_a   1.000
_cell.length_b   1.000
_cell.length_c   1.000
_cell.angle_alpha   90.00
_cell.angle_beta   90.00
_cell.angle_gamma   90.00
#
_symmetry.space_group_name_H-M   'P 1'
#
loop_
_entity.id
_entity.type
_entity.pdbx_description
1 polymer ?
#
loop_
_entity_poly.entity_id
_entity_poly.type
_entity_poly.pdbx_seq_one_letter_code
_entity_poly.pdbx_strand_id
1 'polypeptide(L)'
;MPLNEDISTALQLLEHIQHTIDVSDDAKLQSQTSDDLNLLISVLENPILRGIISVQDSLSELNQQLQQHPSILPVDFDITPCGDLVLNVPPSVDLYDPGFEQDYQNHEFDDQRVPVAKLSHSSSGDTSSPQITSPSLAPEDVALPPITTPTYAIEFQKAIKASSRGREVLTVQV
;
A
#
# COMPACT_ATOMS: atom_id res chain seq x y z
N MET A 1 13.85 7.84 15.00
CA MET A 1 15.30 7.95 14.73
C MET A 1 15.75 6.61 14.17
N PRO A 2 16.60 6.60 13.14
CA PRO A 2 17.16 5.38 12.59
C PRO A 2 18.17 4.79 13.59
N LEU A 3 18.06 3.50 13.90
CA LEU A 3 18.96 2.82 14.82
C LEU A 3 20.42 2.87 14.35
N ASN A 4 20.67 2.98 13.05
CA ASN A 4 22.01 3.07 12.50
C ASN A 4 22.78 4.32 13.00
N GLU A 5 22.08 5.45 13.16
CA GLU A 5 22.66 6.65 13.75
C GLU A 5 22.96 6.42 15.23
N ASP A 6 22.01 5.84 15.97
CA ASP A 6 22.17 5.54 17.40
C ASP A 6 23.39 4.66 17.67
N ILE A 7 23.65 3.64 16.84
CA ILE A 7 24.84 2.78 16.98
C ILE A 7 26.13 3.55 16.75
N SER A 8 26.14 4.45 15.77
CA SER A 8 27.32 5.24 15.45
C SER A 8 27.63 6.21 16.59
N THR A 9 26.59 6.80 17.21
CA THR A 9 26.76 7.61 18.42
C THR A 9 27.21 6.78 19.63
N ALA A 10 26.69 5.56 19.79
CA ALA A 10 27.08 4.66 20.87
C ALA A 10 28.56 4.24 20.75
N LEU A 11 29.04 3.91 19.54
CA LEU A 11 30.44 3.62 19.29
C LEU A 11 31.35 4.79 19.66
N GLN A 12 30.99 6.00 19.21
CA GLN A 12 31.76 7.21 19.54
C GLN A 12 31.81 7.45 21.06
N LEU A 13 30.71 7.18 21.77
CA LEU A 13 30.66 7.28 23.23
C LEU A 13 31.55 6.23 23.90
N LEU A 14 31.55 4.99 23.41
CA LEU A 14 32.38 3.92 23.95
C LEU A 14 33.87 4.17 23.74
N GLU A 15 34.26 4.67 22.57
CA GLU A 15 35.63 5.12 22.29
C GLU A 15 36.06 6.25 23.24
N HIS A 16 35.16 7.21 23.49
CA HIS A 16 35.43 8.29 24.43
C HIS A 16 35.59 7.81 25.88
N ILE A 17 34.78 6.84 26.30
CA ILE A 17 34.88 6.22 27.63
C ILE A 17 36.20 5.45 27.74
N GLN A 18 36.57 4.65 26.73
CA GLN A 18 37.83 3.92 26.68
C GLN A 18 39.02 4.88 26.81
N HIS A 19 39.03 5.97 26.03
CA HIS A 19 40.07 6.98 26.12
C HIS A 19 40.14 7.65 27.50
N THR A 20 38.99 7.95 28.11
CA THR A 20 38.95 8.55 29.46
C THR A 20 39.55 7.62 30.52
N ILE A 21 39.30 6.31 30.41
CA ILE A 21 39.84 5.30 31.32
C ILE A 21 41.35 5.09 31.11
N ASP A 22 41.82 5.16 29.87
CA ASP A 22 43.26 5.10 29.57
C ASP A 22 44.01 6.31 30.16
N VAL A 23 43.41 7.50 30.08
CA VAL A 23 44.00 8.74 30.63
C VAL A 23 43.95 8.78 32.16
N SER A 24 43.01 8.08 32.81
CA SER A 24 42.88 8.12 34.27
C SER A 24 43.96 7.31 35.02
N ASP A 25 44.79 6.54 34.31
CA ASP A 25 45.89 5.71 34.85
C ASP A 25 45.46 4.75 35.99
N ASP A 26 44.19 4.32 35.98
CA ASP A 26 43.66 3.33 36.93
C ASP A 26 43.72 1.93 36.32
N ALA A 27 44.84 1.25 36.56
CA ALA A 27 45.10 -0.10 36.04
C ALA A 27 44.05 -1.14 36.47
N LYS A 28 43.41 -0.96 37.64
CA LYS A 28 42.36 -1.88 38.10
C LYS A 28 41.10 -1.66 37.30
N LEU A 29 40.67 -0.40 37.14
CA LEU A 29 39.52 -0.05 36.32
C LEU A 29 39.69 -0.51 34.87
N GLN A 30 40.86 -0.26 34.28
CA GLN A 30 41.22 -0.72 32.94
C GLN A 30 41.08 -2.24 32.81
N SER A 31 41.69 -3.01 33.72
CA SER A 31 41.61 -4.49 33.67
C SER A 31 40.18 -5.03 33.81
N GLN A 32 39.30 -4.31 34.51
CA GLN A 32 37.93 -4.73 34.75
C GLN A 32 36.97 -4.36 33.63
N THR A 33 37.31 -3.38 32.78
CA THR A 33 36.38 -2.81 31.78
C THR A 33 36.87 -2.91 30.34
N SER A 34 38.17 -3.09 30.11
CA SER A 34 38.74 -3.13 28.75
C SER A 34 38.14 -4.25 27.90
N ASP A 35 38.04 -5.46 28.45
CA ASP A 35 37.49 -6.62 27.74
C ASP A 35 36.02 -6.41 27.37
N ASP A 36 35.22 -5.86 28.29
CA ASP A 36 33.79 -5.59 28.08
C ASP A 36 33.57 -4.48 27.05
N LEU A 37 34.37 -3.40 27.10
CA LEU A 37 34.30 -2.31 26.13
C LEU A 37 34.69 -2.80 24.73
N ASN A 38 35.77 -3.57 24.62
CA ASN A 38 36.20 -4.15 23.35
C ASN A 38 35.15 -5.13 22.79
N LEU A 39 34.51 -5.93 23.65
CA LEU A 39 33.42 -6.80 23.24
C LEU A 39 32.24 -5.99 22.68
N LEU A 40 31.82 -4.95 23.40
CA LEU A 40 30.67 -4.13 22.99
C LEU A 40 30.95 -3.38 21.67
N ILE A 41 32.15 -2.82 21.52
CA ILE A 41 32.60 -2.20 20.27
C ILE A 41 32.57 -3.24 19.14
N SER A 42 33.16 -4.42 19.35
CA SER A 42 33.20 -5.50 18.35
C SER A 42 31.80 -5.96 17.92
N VAL A 43 30.84 -5.98 18.84
CA VAL A 43 29.45 -6.32 18.53
C VAL A 43 28.79 -5.23 17.70
N LEU A 44 28.98 -3.95 18.04
CA LEU A 44 28.39 -2.82 17.32
C LEU A 44 29.05 -2.57 15.95
N GLU A 45 30.30 -2.98 15.76
CA GLU A 45 31.01 -2.97 14.47
C GLU A 45 30.68 -4.19 13.60
N ASN A 46 29.98 -5.19 14.14
CA ASN A 46 29.70 -6.41 13.42
C ASN A 46 28.88 -6.11 12.14
N PRO A 47 29.37 -6.49 10.95
CA PRO A 47 28.70 -6.16 9.68
C PRO A 47 27.34 -6.85 9.53
N ILE A 48 27.14 -8.00 10.18
CA ILE A 48 25.86 -8.71 10.17
C ILE A 48 24.84 -7.92 11.01
N LEU A 49 25.25 -7.46 12.20
CA LEU A 49 24.38 -6.63 13.05
C LEU A 49 24.01 -5.33 12.34
N ARG A 50 24.98 -4.67 11.71
CA ARG A 50 24.75 -3.46 10.88
C ARG A 50 23.79 -3.73 9.73
N GLY A 51 23.92 -4.87 9.06
CA GLY A 51 23.01 -5.29 8.00
C GLY A 51 21.57 -5.49 8.51
N ILE A 52 21.40 -6.23 9.61
CA ILE A 52 20.08 -6.45 10.23
C ILE A 52 19.41 -5.13 10.61
N ILE A 53 20.18 -4.21 11.19
CA ILE A 53 19.67 -2.93 11.65
C ILE A 53 19.31 -2.02 10.46
N SER A 54 20.12 -2.01 9.41
CA SER A 54 19.77 -1.30 8.17
C SER A 54 18.45 -1.80 7.59
N VAL A 55 18.22 -3.12 7.56
CA VAL A 55 16.94 -3.68 7.11
C VAL A 55 15.80 -3.27 8.02
N GLN A 56 16.01 -3.28 9.33
CA GLN A 56 14.98 -2.88 10.30
C GLN A 56 14.62 -1.39 10.17
N ASP A 57 15.60 -0.51 9.95
CA ASP A 57 15.36 0.91 9.68
C ASP A 57 14.58 1.09 8.36
N SER A 58 14.98 0.42 7.27
CA SER A 58 14.25 0.47 6.00
C SER A 58 12.81 -0.03 6.10
N LEU A 59 12.55 -1.10 6.86
CA LEU A 59 11.20 -1.61 7.09
C LEU A 59 10.36 -0.66 7.95
N SER A 60 10.97 -0.03 8.94
CA SER A 60 10.31 0.99 9.78
C SER A 60 9.90 2.20 8.94
N GLU A 61 10.80 2.67 8.08
CA GLU A 61 10.54 3.75 7.13
C GLU A 61 9.43 3.39 6.15
N LEU A 62 9.49 2.20 5.53
CA LEU A 62 8.44 1.72 4.63
C LEU A 62 7.07 1.66 5.33
N ASN A 63 7.03 1.16 6.57
CA ASN A 63 5.80 1.11 7.35
C ASN A 63 5.23 2.51 7.62
N GLN A 64 6.08 3.48 7.98
CA GLN A 64 5.66 4.87 8.14
C GLN A 64 5.08 5.44 6.84
N GLN A 65 5.72 5.18 5.70
CA GLN A 65 5.23 5.63 4.39
C GLN A 65 3.88 4.99 4.03
N LEU A 66 3.70 3.69 4.27
CA LEU A 66 2.43 3.00 4.03
C LEU A 66 1.28 3.56 4.88
N GLN A 67 1.55 3.94 6.12
CA GLN A 67 0.55 4.59 6.98
C GLN A 67 0.13 5.96 6.45
N GLN A 68 1.03 6.68 5.78
CA GLN A 68 0.75 7.98 5.15
C GLN A 68 0.02 7.83 3.80
N HIS A 69 0.17 6.69 3.14
CA HIS A 69 -0.38 6.42 1.81
C HIS A 69 -1.23 5.14 1.79
N PRO A 70 -2.44 5.16 2.38
CA PRO A 70 -3.32 3.98 2.45
C PRO A 70 -3.82 3.48 1.09
N SER A 71 -3.63 4.26 0.02
CA SER A 71 -3.93 3.86 -1.36
C SER A 71 -2.86 2.94 -1.97
N ILE A 72 -1.67 2.85 -1.37
CA ILE A 72 -0.61 1.97 -1.83
C ILE A 72 -0.94 0.55 -1.41
N LEU A 73 -1.02 -0.34 -2.39
CA LEU A 73 -1.26 -1.76 -2.22
C LEU A 73 0.06 -2.53 -2.35
N PRO A 74 0.16 -3.73 -1.76
CA PRO A 74 1.34 -4.57 -1.93
C PRO A 74 1.69 -4.87 -3.41
N VAL A 75 0.69 -4.86 -4.31
CA VAL A 75 0.89 -5.09 -5.75
C VAL A 75 1.55 -3.90 -6.47
N ASP A 76 1.58 -2.73 -5.85
CA ASP A 76 2.23 -1.55 -6.42
C ASP A 76 3.75 -1.60 -6.26
N PHE A 77 4.28 -2.55 -5.47
CA PHE A 77 5.71 -2.73 -5.31
C PHE A 77 6.25 -3.87 -6.17
N ASP A 78 7.35 -3.59 -6.87
CA ASP A 78 8.19 -4.60 -7.51
C ASP A 78 9.54 -4.70 -6.80
N ILE A 79 10.17 -5.88 -6.88
CA ILE A 79 11.53 -6.11 -6.40
C ILE A 79 12.46 -6.19 -7.61
N THR A 80 13.46 -5.31 -7.68
CA THR A 80 14.46 -5.34 -8.73
C THR A 80 15.35 -6.58 -8.62
N PRO A 81 16.04 -7.01 -9.69
CA PRO A 81 17.01 -8.10 -9.61
C PRO A 81 18.16 -7.83 -8.63
N CYS A 82 18.40 -6.56 -8.27
CA CYS A 82 19.38 -6.14 -7.27
C CYS A 82 18.84 -6.26 -5.83
N GLY A 83 17.54 -6.50 -5.65
CA GLY A 83 16.87 -6.60 -4.35
C GLY A 83 16.26 -5.30 -3.85
N ASP A 84 16.19 -4.25 -4.68
CA ASP A 84 15.59 -2.97 -4.31
C ASP A 84 14.07 -3.01 -4.44
N LEU A 85 13.36 -2.37 -3.51
CA LEU A 85 11.91 -2.23 -3.55
C LEU A 85 11.53 -0.96 -4.34
N VAL A 86 10.80 -1.12 -5.44
CA VAL A 86 10.39 -0.01 -6.32
C VAL A 86 8.87 0.11 -6.30
N LEU A 87 8.38 1.33 -6.05
CA LEU A 87 6.96 1.65 -6.07
C LEU A 87 6.53 2.10 -7.47
N ASN A 88 5.70 1.30 -8.13
CA ASN A 88 5.13 1.58 -9.45
C ASN A 88 3.75 2.21 -9.33
N VAL A 89 3.68 3.41 -8.75
CA VAL A 89 2.44 4.20 -8.75
C VAL A 89 2.55 5.21 -9.89
N PRO A 90 1.49 5.42 -10.70
CA PRO A 90 1.46 6.52 -11.66
C PRO A 90 1.85 7.80 -10.93
N PRO A 91 2.78 8.62 -11.47
CA PRO A 91 3.18 9.85 -10.81
C PRO A 91 1.91 10.63 -10.48
N SER A 92 1.79 11.06 -9.23
CA SER A 92 0.71 11.95 -8.81
C SER A 92 0.72 13.12 -9.78
N VAL A 93 -0.25 13.15 -10.68
CA VAL A 93 -0.51 14.31 -11.52
C VAL A 93 -0.74 15.45 -10.55
N ASP A 94 0.22 16.38 -10.47
CA ASP A 94 0.03 17.67 -9.86
C ASP A 94 -1.15 18.33 -10.60
N LEU A 95 -2.37 18.09 -10.13
CA LEU A 95 -3.62 18.67 -10.66
C LEU A 95 -3.73 20.18 -10.33
N TYR A 96 -2.60 20.86 -10.19
CA TYR A 96 -2.51 22.29 -10.01
C TYR A 96 -1.39 22.83 -10.90
N ASP A 97 -1.63 22.78 -12.21
CA ASP A 97 -1.07 23.80 -13.10
C ASP A 97 -1.91 25.08 -12.94
N PRO A 98 -1.36 26.19 -12.41
CA PRO A 98 -2.07 27.46 -12.29
C PRO A 98 -2.38 28.11 -13.65
N GLY A 99 -2.02 27.47 -14.77
CA GLY A 99 -2.21 27.99 -16.13
C GLY A 99 -3.61 27.82 -16.74
N PHE A 100 -4.50 27.01 -16.15
CA PHE A 100 -5.80 26.68 -16.77
C PHE A 100 -6.98 27.59 -16.39
N GLU A 101 -6.76 28.68 -15.65
CA GLU A 101 -7.86 29.59 -15.27
C GLU A 101 -8.16 30.68 -16.32
N GLN A 102 -7.36 30.83 -17.38
CA GLN A 102 -7.45 32.02 -18.24
C GLN A 102 -8.28 31.91 -19.53
N ASP A 103 -8.73 30.72 -19.94
CA ASP A 103 -9.44 30.56 -21.22
C ASP A 103 -10.94 30.23 -21.13
N TYR A 104 -11.52 30.11 -19.94
CA TYR A 104 -12.95 29.79 -19.78
C TYR A 104 -13.88 31.00 -19.58
N GLN A 105 -13.37 32.23 -19.69
CA GLN A 105 -14.19 33.44 -19.46
C GLN A 105 -14.87 34.03 -20.71
N ASN A 106 -14.78 33.39 -21.88
CA ASN A 106 -15.36 33.93 -23.13
C ASN A 106 -15.98 32.89 -24.09
N HIS A 107 -16.65 31.86 -23.59
CA HIS A 107 -17.56 31.08 -24.44
C HIS A 107 -18.97 31.11 -23.85
N GLU A 108 -19.83 31.77 -24.61
CA GLU A 108 -21.25 31.97 -24.39
C GLU A 108 -21.98 30.68 -23.98
N PHE A 109 -22.89 30.83 -23.02
CA PHE A 109 -23.83 29.81 -22.56
C PHE A 109 -24.87 29.48 -23.65
N ASP A 110 -24.47 28.71 -24.67
CA ASP A 110 -25.43 28.08 -25.57
C ASP A 110 -25.00 26.64 -25.92
N ASP A 111 -25.97 25.73 -25.89
CA ASP A 111 -25.90 24.36 -26.43
C ASP A 111 -25.18 23.22 -25.68
N GLN A 112 -25.51 22.99 -24.40
CA GLN A 112 -25.44 21.63 -23.84
C GLN A 112 -26.75 21.16 -23.19
N ARG A 113 -27.83 21.20 -24.00
CA ARG A 113 -29.04 20.43 -23.72
C ARG A 113 -28.77 18.95 -24.04
N VAL A 114 -28.70 18.13 -23.01
CA VAL A 114 -28.86 16.67 -23.11
C VAL A 114 -30.16 16.35 -23.89
N PRO A 115 -30.16 15.40 -24.85
CA PRO A 115 -31.40 14.88 -25.39
C PRO A 115 -32.19 14.21 -24.27
N VAL A 116 -33.24 14.89 -23.78
CA VAL A 116 -34.23 14.27 -22.91
C VAL A 116 -35.01 13.27 -23.77
N ALA A 117 -34.74 11.98 -23.58
CA ALA A 117 -35.57 10.94 -24.14
C ALA A 117 -37.02 11.17 -23.67
N LYS A 118 -37.95 11.34 -24.60
CA LYS A 118 -39.38 11.40 -24.30
C LYS A 118 -39.85 10.02 -23.82
N LEU A 119 -39.86 9.83 -22.51
CA LEU A 119 -40.62 8.76 -21.87
C LEU A 119 -42.10 9.15 -21.94
N SER A 120 -42.76 8.65 -22.99
CA SER A 120 -44.22 8.73 -23.10
C SER A 120 -44.87 8.01 -21.92
N HIS A 121 -45.71 8.76 -21.22
CA HIS A 121 -46.58 8.35 -20.15
C HIS A 121 -47.44 7.12 -20.47
N SER A 122 -47.52 6.20 -19.50
CA SER A 122 -48.71 5.45 -19.02
C SER A 122 -48.20 4.45 -17.97
N SER A 123 -48.76 4.17 -16.80
CA SER A 123 -49.85 4.67 -15.95
C SER A 123 -49.73 3.83 -14.67
N SER A 124 -50.04 4.40 -13.51
CA SER A 124 -50.40 3.70 -12.24
C SER A 124 -49.28 2.85 -11.60
N GLY A 125 -48.69 3.23 -10.47
CA GLY A 125 -49.37 3.31 -9.17
C GLY A 125 -49.19 1.96 -8.46
N ASP A 126 -48.13 1.82 -7.66
CA ASP A 126 -48.22 1.32 -6.29
C ASP A 126 -46.85 1.23 -5.62
N THR A 127 -46.88 1.55 -4.34
CA THR A 127 -45.76 1.67 -3.42
C THR A 127 -45.13 0.31 -3.10
N SER A 128 -43.82 0.17 -3.29
CA SER A 128 -42.94 -0.68 -2.46
C SER A 128 -41.48 -0.54 -2.91
N SER A 129 -40.78 0.43 -2.34
CA SER A 129 -39.31 0.41 -2.33
C SER A 129 -38.85 -0.65 -1.32
N PRO A 130 -38.01 -1.64 -1.65
CA PRO A 130 -37.23 -2.31 -0.63
C PRO A 130 -36.02 -1.43 -0.30
N GLN A 131 -35.84 -1.19 1.00
CA GLN A 131 -34.69 -0.52 1.58
C GLN A 131 -33.39 -1.22 1.16
N ILE A 132 -32.44 -0.45 0.64
CA ILE A 132 -31.04 -0.88 0.56
C ILE A 132 -30.48 -0.78 1.99
N THR A 133 -30.68 -1.84 2.78
CA THR A 133 -30.01 -2.01 4.06
C THR A 133 -28.64 -2.61 3.79
N SER A 134 -27.60 -1.80 3.90
CA SER A 134 -26.24 -2.29 4.11
C SER A 134 -26.20 -3.20 5.33
N PRO A 135 -25.39 -4.29 5.32
CA PRO A 135 -24.79 -4.75 6.55
C PRO A 135 -23.26 -4.66 6.47
N SER A 136 -22.78 -4.07 7.56
CA SER A 136 -21.41 -3.92 8.01
C SER A 136 -20.79 -5.26 8.46
N LEU A 137 -19.48 -5.39 8.22
CA LEU A 137 -18.44 -6.14 8.94
C LEU A 137 -18.64 -7.61 9.41
N ALA A 138 -17.65 -8.41 8.98
CA ALA A 138 -16.95 -9.48 9.71
C ALA A 138 -17.49 -10.94 9.56
N PRO A 139 -16.71 -11.95 9.98
CA PRO A 139 -15.99 -12.89 9.12
C PRO A 139 -16.54 -14.33 9.21
N GLU A 140 -15.84 -15.27 8.58
CA GLU A 140 -15.99 -16.74 8.65
C GLU A 140 -16.81 -17.42 7.55
N ASP A 141 -16.07 -18.14 6.69
CA ASP A 141 -16.33 -19.49 6.18
C ASP A 141 -17.80 -19.95 6.14
N VAL A 142 -18.55 -19.42 5.19
CA VAL A 142 -19.78 -20.06 4.71
C VAL A 142 -19.80 -19.91 3.20
N ALA A 143 -19.69 -21.02 2.49
CA ALA A 143 -19.92 -21.09 1.05
C ALA A 143 -21.30 -20.52 0.74
N LEU A 144 -21.33 -19.27 0.25
CA LEU A 144 -22.54 -18.62 -0.21
C LEU A 144 -23.13 -19.47 -1.35
N PRO A 145 -24.42 -19.86 -1.31
CA PRO A 145 -25.03 -20.50 -2.46
C PRO A 145 -24.95 -19.53 -3.65
N PRO A 146 -24.62 -20.00 -4.87
CA PRO A 146 -24.52 -19.13 -6.02
C PRO A 146 -25.84 -18.37 -6.18
N ILE A 147 -25.75 -17.03 -6.26
CA ILE A 147 -26.90 -16.15 -6.46
C ILE A 147 -27.37 -16.35 -7.91
N THR A 148 -28.17 -17.40 -8.15
CA THR A 148 -28.78 -17.67 -9.46
C THR A 148 -30.13 -16.95 -9.51
N THR A 149 -30.12 -15.62 -9.64
CA THR A 149 -31.37 -14.95 -10.01
C THR A 149 -31.76 -15.39 -11.43
N PRO A 150 -33.05 -15.50 -11.77
CA PRO A 150 -33.48 -15.85 -13.12
C PRO A 150 -32.89 -14.91 -14.18
N THR A 151 -32.65 -13.65 -13.81
CA THR A 151 -31.95 -12.66 -14.64
C THR A 151 -30.49 -13.04 -14.93
N TYR A 152 -29.76 -13.55 -13.94
CA TYR A 152 -28.37 -13.99 -14.10
C TYR A 152 -28.25 -15.14 -15.11
N ALA A 153 -29.15 -16.12 -15.06
CA ALA A 153 -29.14 -17.26 -15.98
C ALA A 153 -29.30 -16.83 -17.45
N ILE A 154 -30.15 -15.81 -17.70
CA ILE A 154 -30.38 -15.27 -19.04
C ILE A 154 -29.13 -14.55 -19.57
N GLU A 155 -28.54 -13.66 -18.76
CA GLU A 155 -27.34 -12.92 -19.17
C GLU A 155 -26.13 -13.83 -19.33
N PHE A 156 -25.99 -14.84 -18.47
CA PHE A 156 -24.94 -15.85 -18.61
C PHE A 156 -25.06 -16.61 -19.94
N GLN A 157 -26.24 -17.14 -20.27
CA GLN A 157 -26.46 -17.84 -21.53
C GLN A 157 -26.21 -16.94 -22.75
N LYS A 158 -26.59 -15.66 -22.66
CA LYS A 158 -26.35 -14.65 -23.70
C LYS A 158 -24.85 -14.39 -23.89
N ALA A 159 -24.08 -14.28 -22.79
CA ALA A 159 -22.64 -14.12 -22.84
C ALA A 159 -21.96 -15.33 -23.48
N ILE A 160 -22.35 -16.55 -23.12
CA ILE A 160 -21.84 -17.79 -23.73
C ILE A 160 -22.10 -17.80 -25.25
N LYS A 161 -23.33 -17.47 -25.67
CA LYS A 161 -23.70 -17.42 -27.10
C LYS A 161 -22.95 -16.34 -27.88
N ALA A 162 -22.75 -15.17 -27.28
CA ALA A 162 -21.98 -14.08 -27.90
C ALA A 162 -20.50 -14.45 -28.04
N SER A 163 -19.94 -15.11 -27.02
CA SER A 163 -18.52 -15.49 -26.99
C SER A 163 -18.21 -16.67 -27.92
N SER A 164 -19.15 -17.62 -28.08
CA SER A 164 -18.90 -18.82 -28.88
C SER A 164 -18.79 -18.54 -30.38
N ARG A 165 -19.30 -17.41 -30.90
CA ARG A 165 -19.18 -16.98 -32.32
C ARG A 165 -19.43 -18.13 -33.33
N GLY A 166 -20.40 -19.00 -33.03
CA GLY A 166 -20.77 -20.15 -33.87
C GLY A 166 -19.98 -21.44 -33.63
N ARG A 167 -19.11 -21.48 -32.63
CA ARG A 167 -18.41 -22.69 -32.17
C ARG A 167 -19.28 -23.50 -31.20
N GLU A 168 -19.09 -24.81 -31.20
CA GLU A 168 -19.77 -25.73 -30.29
C GLU A 168 -19.33 -25.50 -28.84
N VAL A 169 -20.29 -25.44 -27.92
CA VAL A 169 -20.06 -25.26 -26.48
C VAL A 169 -20.42 -26.56 -25.76
N LEU A 170 -19.44 -27.16 -25.09
CA LEU A 170 -19.62 -28.35 -24.27
C LEU A 170 -19.62 -27.96 -22.80
N THR A 171 -20.70 -28.28 -22.08
CA THR A 171 -20.79 -28.07 -20.64
C THR A 171 -20.34 -29.34 -19.92
N VAL A 172 -19.26 -29.26 -19.16
CA VAL A 172 -18.81 -30.37 -18.31
C VAL A 172 -19.44 -30.19 -16.92
N GLN A 173 -20.28 -31.16 -16.53
CA GLN A 173 -20.75 -31.27 -15.15
C GLN A 173 -19.77 -32.14 -14.37
N VAL A 174 -19.34 -31.67 -13.21
CA VAL A 174 -18.46 -32.38 -12.26
C VAL A 174 -19.31 -32.93 -11.13
#